data_AF-A0A6A3K0V4-F1
#
_entry.id   AF-A0A6A3K0V4-F1
#
_cell.length_a   1.000
_cell.length_b   1.000
_cell.length_c   1.000
_cell.angle_alpha   90.00
_cell.angle_beta   90.00
_cell.angle_gamma   90.00
#
_symmetry.space_group_name_H-M   'P 1'
#
loop_
_entity.id
_entity.type
_entity.pdbx_description
1 polymer ?
#
loop_
_entity_poly.entity_id
_entity_poly.type
_entity_poly.pdbx_seq_one_letter_code
_entity_poly.pdbx_strand_id
1 'polypeptide(L)'
;MKSPASLLLLLVLSLSSIASNCQEESSPTTEVATSEPATLDTAASEAEIFVPEPKEASWGRIYLRNGLSPIQYFRDAFGGPMTPHEVSFYFPKRDEDRFGCELLPDPEQLEVEAANRSAVLVVVRGECTFERKARLADQMGAAALVVVSPTDDVTAPVAALNDEDGEISIASVMIRRTGGDMLRAVAKQMTIYGRLIPMTCERKPYTCKPRFEVEEDYMETSPARSGLVLAMEEDDDGTRLGSFLAATYGSVLPTRMSFPLAAPLDGSQACTDATEDTATHSEFSGKALLLPAGDAGQCSEFEKICNAQRRGASMVLLMQRDNATVMTHPGVEVSWYAYNITIPVLAVSSNTGANLASLKDKQGEAASLSFAVSNGIADAWELVMKHSQRSAWPKRLKRCSKTLAQLLGQIHGLGGDDEMKAALQNVFINVVGGSLQEWEKIAHPDEDAEDLHKVPEDSSSEKIIQGVKKSQARDEL
;
A
#
# COMPACT_ATOMS: atom_id res chain seq x y z
N MET A 1 -57.34 39.38 -8.57
CA MET A 1 -57.85 40.55 -7.80
C MET A 1 -58.23 40.02 -6.42
N LYS A 2 -57.75 40.46 -5.26
CA LYS A 2 -56.87 41.53 -4.80
C LYS A 2 -56.33 41.07 -3.43
N SER A 3 -55.02 41.25 -3.20
CA SER A 3 -54.43 41.40 -1.85
C SER A 3 -54.84 42.76 -1.25
N PRO A 4 -54.80 42.95 0.08
CA PRO A 4 -53.62 43.59 0.71
C PRO A 4 -53.24 42.91 2.05
N ALA A 5 -51.97 42.66 2.40
CA ALA A 5 -50.87 43.58 2.72
C ALA A 5 -51.14 44.49 3.95
N SER A 6 -50.55 44.18 5.12
CA SER A 6 -49.47 45.00 5.72
C SER A 6 -49.03 44.62 7.15
N LEU A 7 -47.72 44.84 7.36
CA LEU A 7 -46.91 45.05 8.57
C LEU A 7 -46.59 43.84 9.48
N LEU A 8 -45.34 43.33 9.56
CA LEU A 8 -44.02 43.85 10.04
C LEU A 8 -43.73 43.41 11.49
N LEU A 9 -42.81 42.45 11.69
CA LEU A 9 -41.59 42.62 12.53
C LEU A 9 -40.64 41.40 12.48
N LEU A 10 -39.41 41.67 12.02
CA LEU A 10 -38.10 41.11 12.44
C LEU A 10 -38.00 39.78 13.22
N LEU A 11 -37.38 38.76 12.60
CA LEU A 11 -36.14 38.12 13.09
C LEU A 11 -35.57 37.15 12.05
N VAL A 12 -34.27 37.28 11.76
CA VAL A 12 -33.51 36.53 10.76
C VAL A 12 -32.40 35.75 11.49
N LEU A 13 -32.28 34.45 11.14
CA LEU A 13 -31.15 33.52 11.27
C LEU A 13 -30.60 33.17 12.66
N SER A 14 -30.69 31.90 13.05
CA SER A 14 -29.63 30.90 12.75
C SER A 14 -29.92 29.56 13.43
N LEU A 15 -29.91 28.50 12.62
CA LEU A 15 -29.76 27.11 13.08
C LEU A 15 -28.27 26.84 13.26
N SER A 16 -27.88 26.27 14.39
CA SER A 16 -26.58 25.61 14.57
C SER A 16 -26.83 24.21 15.11
N SER A 17 -26.69 23.23 14.21
CA SER A 17 -26.60 21.81 14.53
C SER A 17 -25.14 21.38 14.47
N ILE A 18 -24.81 20.45 15.36
CA ILE A 18 -23.52 19.84 15.60
C ILE A 18 -23.21 18.87 14.45
N ALA A 19 -22.10 19.10 13.73
CA ALA A 19 -21.43 18.12 12.86
C ALA A 19 -19.94 18.51 12.75
N SER A 20 -19.05 17.54 12.94
CA SER A 20 -17.58 17.68 12.93
C SER A 20 -17.03 16.33 12.46
N ASN A 21 -16.10 16.16 11.52
CA ASN A 21 -15.42 17.06 10.59
C ASN A 21 -14.81 16.12 9.52
N CYS A 22 -15.24 16.22 8.25
CA CYS A 22 -14.58 15.64 7.08
C CYS A 22 -14.69 16.69 5.97
N GLN A 23 -13.81 17.71 5.98
CA GLN A 23 -13.73 18.69 4.89
C GLN A 23 -12.30 19.25 4.80
N GLU A 24 -11.81 19.32 3.56
CA GLU A 24 -10.56 19.96 3.14
C GLU A 24 -10.67 21.49 3.24
N GLU A 25 -9.64 22.13 3.80
CA GLU A 25 -9.50 23.60 3.76
C GLU A 25 -8.16 24.05 3.19
N SER A 26 -8.27 25.11 2.39
CA SER A 26 -7.27 25.78 1.57
C SER A 26 -6.34 26.72 2.35
N SER A 27 -5.07 26.77 1.96
CA SER A 27 -4.02 27.62 2.54
C SER A 27 -4.13 29.11 2.16
N PRO A 28 -3.65 30.04 3.03
CA PRO A 28 -3.36 31.41 2.63
C PRO A 28 -1.84 31.69 2.50
N THR A 29 -1.58 32.58 1.55
CA THR A 29 -0.37 33.32 1.18
C THR A 29 0.46 33.89 2.35
N THR A 30 1.79 33.85 2.21
CA THR A 30 2.75 34.54 3.10
C THR A 30 3.53 35.61 2.34
N GLU A 31 3.57 36.80 2.93
CA GLU A 31 4.27 38.00 2.47
C GLU A 31 5.80 37.89 2.62
N VAL A 32 6.50 38.55 1.69
CA VAL A 32 7.95 38.63 1.59
C VAL A 32 8.45 39.86 2.36
N ALA A 33 9.39 39.66 3.28
CA ALA A 33 10.17 40.74 3.88
C ALA A 33 11.66 40.60 3.51
N THR A 34 12.17 41.63 2.85
CA THR A 34 13.54 41.87 2.42
C THR A 34 14.45 42.30 3.58
N SER A 35 15.69 41.81 3.60
CA SER A 35 16.81 42.52 4.24
C SER A 35 18.13 42.27 3.50
N GLU A 36 18.90 43.34 3.36
CA GLU A 36 20.16 43.50 2.61
C GLU A 36 21.41 43.10 3.44
N PRO A 37 22.59 42.96 2.81
CA PRO A 37 23.71 42.16 3.32
C PRO A 37 24.78 43.00 4.04
N ALA A 38 25.49 42.37 4.99
CA ALA A 38 26.68 42.93 5.61
C ALA A 38 27.88 41.97 5.47
N THR A 39 28.81 42.41 4.62
CA THR A 39 30.28 42.37 4.73
C THR A 39 31.02 41.10 5.15
N LEU A 40 31.70 40.59 4.12
CA LEU A 40 32.97 39.88 4.04
C LEU A 40 34.01 40.28 5.12
N ASP A 41 34.55 39.30 5.84
CA ASP A 41 35.95 39.35 6.29
C ASP A 41 36.57 37.95 6.25
N THR A 42 37.75 37.89 5.64
CA THR A 42 38.45 36.68 5.20
C THR A 42 39.61 36.41 6.13
N ALA A 43 39.58 35.29 6.85
CA ALA A 43 40.77 34.73 7.50
C ALA A 43 40.79 33.23 7.22
N ALA A 44 41.63 32.83 6.26
CA ALA A 44 41.89 31.44 5.92
C ALA A 44 42.80 30.83 7.00
N SER A 45 42.24 29.96 7.84
CA SER A 45 42.99 28.91 8.53
C SER A 45 42.67 27.59 7.85
N GLU A 46 43.71 26.83 7.49
CA GLU A 46 43.63 25.47 6.97
C GLU A 46 42.82 24.60 7.94
N ALA A 47 41.52 24.49 7.69
CA ALA A 47 40.66 23.54 8.35
C ALA A 47 40.90 22.19 7.70
N GLU A 48 41.30 21.20 8.51
CA GLU A 48 41.08 19.80 8.20
C GLU A 48 39.68 19.67 7.61
N ILE A 49 39.58 18.99 6.45
CA ILE A 49 38.28 18.70 5.84
C ILE A 49 37.59 17.73 6.80
N PHE A 50 36.88 18.29 7.78
CA PHE A 50 35.87 17.61 8.55
C PHE A 50 34.81 17.24 7.53
N VAL A 51 34.89 16.02 6.99
CA VAL A 51 33.75 15.40 6.32
C VAL A 51 32.75 15.22 7.45
N PRO A 52 31.70 16.05 7.55
CA PRO A 52 30.73 15.89 8.61
C PRO A 52 30.15 14.50 8.46
N GLU A 53 30.13 13.71 9.53
CA GLU A 53 29.35 12.49 9.52
C GLU A 53 27.95 12.83 8.99
N PRO A 54 27.38 12.05 8.05
CA PRO A 54 26.11 12.39 7.44
C PRO A 54 25.06 12.54 8.54
N LYS A 55 24.63 13.78 8.79
CA LYS A 55 23.60 14.10 9.78
C LYS A 55 22.40 13.21 9.48
N GLU A 56 21.96 12.46 10.49
CA GLU A 56 20.80 11.58 10.32
C GLU A 56 19.60 12.38 9.81
N ALA A 57 18.84 11.76 8.90
CA ALA A 57 17.67 12.42 8.32
C ALA A 57 16.66 12.72 9.43
N SER A 58 16.12 13.94 9.42
CA SER A 58 15.13 14.41 10.40
C SER A 58 13.76 13.75 10.25
N TRP A 59 13.57 12.91 9.23
CA TRP A 59 12.32 12.24 8.92
C TRP A 59 12.58 10.93 8.19
N GLY A 60 11.56 10.08 8.16
CA GLY A 60 11.59 8.83 7.41
C GLY A 60 10.23 8.18 7.38
N ARG A 61 10.23 6.88 7.11
CA ARG A 61 9.02 6.06 7.03
C ARG A 61 9.19 4.73 7.74
N ILE A 62 8.14 4.29 8.40
CA ILE A 62 8.03 2.96 8.97
C ILE A 62 7.41 2.06 7.89
N TYR A 63 8.15 1.05 7.46
CA TYR A 63 7.69 0.02 6.55
C TYR A 63 7.41 -1.25 7.36
N LEU A 64 6.13 -1.62 7.45
CA LEU A 64 5.71 -2.81 8.19
C LEU A 64 5.81 -4.03 7.27
N ARG A 65 6.21 -5.18 7.84
CA ARG A 65 6.10 -6.47 7.16
C ARG A 65 4.64 -6.74 6.86
N ASN A 66 4.33 -7.05 5.60
CA ASN A 66 2.98 -7.18 5.06
C ASN A 66 2.10 -5.92 5.27
N GLY A 67 2.68 -4.77 5.57
CA GLY A 67 1.96 -3.51 5.65
C GLY A 67 1.53 -3.03 4.27
N LEU A 68 0.35 -2.43 4.17
CA LEU A 68 -0.16 -1.87 2.91
C LEU A 68 0.37 -0.46 2.63
N SER A 69 0.68 0.32 3.68
CA SER A 69 1.13 1.70 3.54
C SER A 69 2.21 2.06 4.55
N PRO A 70 3.25 2.82 4.15
CA PRO A 70 4.27 3.28 5.08
C PRO A 70 3.75 4.40 5.99
N ILE A 71 4.22 4.41 7.24
CA ILE A 71 3.89 5.45 8.22
C ILE A 71 4.99 6.50 8.27
N GLN A 72 4.68 7.76 7.96
CA GLN A 72 5.65 8.84 8.11
C GLN A 72 5.99 9.07 9.59
N TYR A 73 7.29 9.22 9.87
CA TYR A 73 7.78 9.65 11.19
C TYR A 73 8.70 10.87 11.07
N PHE A 74 8.82 11.60 12.18
CA PHE A 74 9.79 12.66 12.37
C PHE A 74 10.74 12.30 13.51
N ARG A 75 12.04 12.41 13.27
CA ARG A 75 13.07 12.06 14.24
C ARG A 75 13.34 13.22 15.19
N ASP A 76 13.62 12.91 16.45
CA ASP A 76 14.17 13.86 17.41
C ASP A 76 15.57 14.36 17.00
N ALA A 77 15.95 15.53 17.51
CA ALA A 77 17.28 16.09 17.29
C ALA A 77 18.38 15.41 18.13
N PHE A 78 17.99 14.56 19.08
CA PHE A 78 18.87 13.80 19.96
C PHE A 78 18.72 12.29 19.72
N GLY A 79 19.49 11.51 20.45
CA GLY A 79 19.46 10.05 20.40
C GLY A 79 20.45 9.47 19.41
N GLY A 80 20.67 8.16 19.54
CA GLY A 80 21.58 7.40 18.68
C GLY A 80 21.03 7.12 17.28
N PRO A 81 21.72 6.25 16.53
CA PRO A 81 21.36 5.99 15.14
C PRO A 81 20.06 5.23 14.99
N MET A 82 19.45 5.32 13.81
CA MET A 82 18.27 4.51 13.49
C MET A 82 18.60 3.00 13.49
N THR A 83 17.63 2.17 13.90
CA THR A 83 17.80 0.72 13.95
C THR A 83 18.07 0.15 12.54
N PRO A 84 19.18 -0.56 12.29
CA PRO A 84 19.55 -1.02 10.94
C PRO A 84 18.83 -2.30 10.50
N HIS A 85 18.04 -2.91 11.39
CA HIS A 85 17.33 -4.16 11.14
C HIS A 85 15.84 -4.03 11.43
N GLU A 86 15.09 -5.06 11.06
CA GLU A 86 13.68 -5.15 11.40
C GLU A 86 13.51 -5.33 12.91
N VAL A 87 12.45 -4.74 13.45
CA VAL A 87 12.14 -4.68 14.88
C VAL A 87 10.67 -4.99 15.10
N SER A 88 10.34 -5.51 16.28
CA SER A 88 8.96 -5.67 16.73
C SER A 88 8.45 -4.40 17.41
N PHE A 89 7.20 -4.01 17.16
CA PHE A 89 6.58 -2.86 17.82
C PHE A 89 5.88 -3.32 19.10
N TYR A 90 6.37 -2.86 20.25
CA TYR A 90 5.86 -3.21 21.56
C TYR A 90 4.96 -2.10 22.12
N PHE A 91 3.74 -2.47 22.49
CA PHE A 91 2.78 -1.57 23.13
C PHE A 91 2.64 -1.98 24.60
N PRO A 92 2.79 -1.03 25.56
CA PRO A 92 2.50 -1.30 26.96
C PRO A 92 1.09 -1.87 27.14
N LYS A 93 0.95 -2.91 27.96
CA LYS A 93 -0.32 -3.64 28.14
C LYS A 93 -1.30 -2.88 29.04
N ARG A 94 -0.80 -2.08 29.99
CA ARG A 94 -1.61 -1.26 30.89
C ARG A 94 -1.82 0.14 30.33
N ASP A 95 -3.04 0.66 30.47
CA ASP A 95 -3.39 1.99 29.97
C ASP A 95 -2.63 3.14 30.66
N GLU A 96 -2.20 2.97 31.91
CA GLU A 96 -1.37 3.97 32.61
C GLU A 96 0.07 4.02 32.07
N ASP A 97 0.61 2.87 31.64
CA ASP A 97 1.97 2.75 31.11
C ASP A 97 2.08 3.26 29.67
N ARG A 98 0.96 3.52 29.00
CA ARG A 98 0.91 4.01 27.60
C ARG A 98 1.69 5.30 27.38
N PHE A 99 1.93 6.08 28.42
CA PHE A 99 2.69 7.31 28.33
C PHE A 99 4.21 7.08 28.43
N GLY A 100 4.68 5.97 28.99
CA GLY A 100 6.12 5.69 29.12
C GLY A 100 6.86 6.69 30.02
N CYS A 101 6.21 7.14 31.10
CA CYS A 101 6.80 8.08 32.06
C CYS A 101 7.48 7.39 33.26
N GLU A 102 7.25 6.08 33.39
CA GLU A 102 7.87 5.17 34.35
C GLU A 102 8.38 3.92 33.63
N LEU A 103 9.18 3.11 34.32
CA LEU A 103 9.56 1.79 33.81
C LEU A 103 8.32 0.91 33.72
N LEU A 104 8.25 0.07 32.70
CA LEU A 104 7.20 -0.93 32.59
C LEU A 104 7.27 -1.92 33.77
N PRO A 105 6.15 -2.55 34.16
CA PRO A 105 6.16 -3.60 35.16
C PRO A 105 7.16 -4.71 34.81
N ASP A 106 7.79 -5.32 35.82
CA ASP A 106 8.86 -6.33 35.63
C ASP A 106 8.59 -7.37 34.52
N PRO A 107 7.38 -7.97 34.40
CA PRO A 107 7.12 -8.93 33.33
C PRO A 107 7.24 -8.35 31.92
N GLU A 108 6.78 -7.11 31.72
CA GLU A 108 6.85 -6.42 30.43
C GLU A 108 8.27 -5.90 30.16
N GLN A 109 8.96 -5.41 31.19
CA GLN A 109 10.36 -5.00 31.07
C GLN A 109 11.25 -6.18 30.64
N LEU A 110 11.06 -7.35 31.23
CA LEU A 110 11.79 -8.57 30.85
C LEU A 110 11.51 -8.99 29.40
N GLU A 111 10.29 -8.78 28.88
CA GLU A 111 9.97 -9.04 27.47
C GLU A 111 10.75 -8.10 26.53
N VAL A 112 10.80 -6.81 26.86
CA VAL A 112 11.55 -5.81 26.06
C VAL A 112 13.05 -6.07 26.14
N GLU A 113 13.57 -6.39 27.33
CA GLU A 113 14.99 -6.72 27.53
C GLU A 113 15.38 -8.02 26.81
N ALA A 114 14.55 -9.06 26.90
CA ALA A 114 14.77 -10.33 26.20
C ALA A 114 14.75 -10.20 24.68
N ALA A 115 14.09 -9.17 24.14
CA ALA A 115 14.15 -8.85 22.72
C ALA A 115 15.52 -8.29 22.29
N ASN A 116 16.45 -8.03 23.23
CA ASN A 116 17.85 -7.68 22.98
C ASN A 116 18.01 -6.61 21.89
N ARG A 117 17.48 -5.40 22.13
CA ARG A 117 17.49 -4.29 21.16
C ARG A 117 16.79 -4.61 19.82
N SER A 118 15.82 -5.53 19.83
CA SER A 118 14.97 -5.84 18.67
C SER A 118 13.50 -5.43 18.85
N ALA A 119 13.15 -4.79 19.96
CA ALA A 119 11.82 -4.25 20.22
C ALA A 119 11.82 -2.72 20.29
N VAL A 120 10.90 -2.08 19.57
CA VAL A 120 10.66 -0.64 19.64
C VAL A 120 9.49 -0.39 20.58
N LEU A 121 9.71 0.45 21.58
CA LEU A 121 8.65 0.83 22.51
C LEU A 121 7.76 1.88 21.86
N VAL A 122 6.44 1.65 21.85
CA VAL A 122 5.45 2.57 21.29
C VAL A 122 4.61 3.18 22.41
N VAL A 123 4.73 4.49 22.61
CA VAL A 123 4.05 5.24 23.68
C VAL A 123 3.31 6.44 23.14
N VAL A 124 2.48 7.08 23.95
CA VAL A 124 1.71 8.27 23.61
C VAL A 124 2.39 9.52 24.18
N ARG A 125 2.36 10.62 23.41
CA ARG A 125 2.80 11.93 23.88
C ARG A 125 1.88 12.44 25.00
N GLY A 126 2.48 12.92 26.07
CA GLY A 126 1.79 13.44 27.26
C GLY A 126 2.56 13.13 28.54
N GLU A 127 2.13 13.72 29.66
CA GLU A 127 2.57 13.49 31.05
C GLU A 127 4.04 13.78 31.41
N CYS A 128 5.00 13.47 30.53
CA CYS A 128 6.43 13.70 30.72
C CYS A 128 7.12 14.07 29.40
N THR A 129 8.41 14.44 29.47
CA THR A 129 9.21 14.91 28.33
C THR A 129 9.61 13.76 27.39
N PHE A 130 9.94 14.09 26.13
CA PHE A 130 10.44 13.12 25.14
C PHE A 130 11.73 12.44 25.59
N GLU A 131 12.66 13.23 26.10
CA GLU A 131 13.91 12.75 26.70
C GLU A 131 13.65 11.73 27.81
N ARG A 132 12.73 12.02 28.75
CA ARG A 132 12.40 11.10 29.83
C ARG A 132 11.91 9.76 29.29
N LYS A 133 11.01 9.78 28.30
CA LYS A 133 10.51 8.57 27.64
C LYS A 133 11.64 7.79 26.96
N ALA A 134 12.50 8.50 26.23
CA ALA A 134 13.60 7.89 25.49
C ALA A 134 14.66 7.27 26.43
N ARG A 135 14.98 7.95 27.53
CA ARG A 135 15.86 7.41 28.58
C ARG A 135 15.29 6.16 29.22
N LEU A 136 13.99 6.14 29.55
CA LEU A 136 13.34 4.95 30.12
C LEU A 136 13.29 3.80 29.11
N ALA A 137 12.96 4.07 27.84
CA ALA A 137 12.99 3.07 26.79
C ALA A 137 14.39 2.48 26.59
N ASP A 138 15.43 3.32 26.62
CA ASP A 138 16.83 2.88 26.53
C ASP A 138 17.22 1.99 27.71
N GLN A 139 16.84 2.38 28.95
CA GLN A 139 17.06 1.59 30.17
C GLN A 139 16.38 0.22 30.13
N MET A 140 15.24 0.10 29.44
CA MET A 140 14.52 -1.17 29.27
C MET A 140 15.11 -2.04 28.14
N GLY A 141 16.15 -1.59 27.44
CA GLY A 141 16.78 -2.34 26.35
C GLY A 141 16.01 -2.28 25.02
N ALA A 142 15.15 -1.27 24.84
CA ALA A 142 14.48 -1.03 23.57
C ALA A 142 15.48 -0.68 22.46
N ALA A 143 15.12 -0.99 21.22
CA ALA A 143 15.88 -0.66 20.00
C ALA A 143 15.74 0.83 19.62
N ALA A 144 14.52 1.35 19.79
CA ALA A 144 14.15 2.74 19.53
C ALA A 144 12.85 3.07 20.28
N LEU A 145 12.48 4.35 20.28
CA LEU A 145 11.23 4.87 20.82
C LEU A 145 10.37 5.43 19.68
N VAL A 146 9.10 5.03 19.63
CA VAL A 146 8.08 5.67 18.79
C VAL A 146 7.05 6.34 19.69
N VAL A 147 6.88 7.65 19.52
CA VAL A 147 5.89 8.44 20.24
C VAL A 147 4.71 8.78 19.32
N VAL A 148 3.52 8.39 19.72
CA VAL A 148 2.26 8.70 19.03
C VAL A 148 1.78 10.09 19.49
N SER A 149 1.62 11.01 18.55
CA SER A 149 1.04 12.33 18.81
C SER A 149 -0.45 12.21 19.20
N PRO A 150 -1.00 13.10 20.04
CA PRO A 150 -2.44 13.16 20.31
C PRO A 150 -3.25 13.73 19.13
N THR A 151 -2.59 14.29 18.13
CA THR A 151 -3.17 14.87 16.91
C THR A 151 -2.46 14.35 15.67
N ASP A 152 -3.07 14.53 14.50
CA ASP A 152 -2.44 14.17 13.23
C ASP A 152 -1.48 15.25 12.72
N ASP A 153 -1.52 16.46 13.27
CA ASP A 153 -0.55 17.52 13.00
C ASP A 153 0.76 17.22 13.75
N VAL A 154 1.71 16.61 13.04
CA VAL A 154 3.00 16.21 13.61
C VAL A 154 4.14 16.93 12.92
N THR A 155 5.05 17.44 13.75
CA THR A 155 6.36 17.96 13.38
C THR A 155 7.43 17.28 14.21
N ALA A 156 8.70 17.41 13.82
CA ALA A 156 9.81 16.93 14.63
C ALA A 156 9.73 17.55 16.03
N PRO A 157 9.91 16.76 17.12
CA PRO A 157 9.81 17.33 18.45
C PRO A 157 10.97 18.31 18.68
N VAL A 158 10.66 19.43 19.32
CA VAL A 158 11.65 20.46 19.66
C VAL A 158 12.17 20.15 21.07
N ALA A 159 13.00 19.13 21.17
CA ALA A 159 13.72 18.79 22.39
C ALA A 159 15.22 18.97 22.14
N ALA A 160 15.84 19.86 22.91
CA ALA A 160 17.29 19.98 22.99
C ALA A 160 17.71 19.35 24.33
N LEU A 161 18.59 18.34 24.27
CA LEU A 161 19.25 17.86 25.48
C LEU A 161 20.26 18.91 25.93
N ASN A 162 20.38 19.13 27.23
CA ASN A 162 21.55 19.81 27.77
C ASN A 162 22.69 18.79 27.88
N ASP A 163 23.95 19.25 27.80
CA ASP A 163 25.13 18.37 27.85
C ASP A 163 25.23 17.54 29.16
N GLU A 164 24.46 17.89 30.20
CA GLU A 164 24.42 17.20 31.50
C GLU A 164 23.42 16.03 31.57
N ASP A 165 22.55 15.87 30.56
CA ASP A 165 21.42 14.92 30.63
C ASP A 165 21.83 13.46 30.31
N GLY A 166 23.11 13.19 30.06
CA GLY A 166 23.60 11.86 29.72
C GLY A 166 23.19 11.41 28.31
N GLU A 167 23.89 10.40 27.79
CA GLU A 167 23.74 9.98 26.39
C GLU A 167 22.56 9.00 26.23
N ILE A 168 21.58 9.38 25.40
CA ILE A 168 20.50 8.49 24.95
C ILE A 168 21.00 7.75 23.71
N SER A 169 21.14 6.44 23.79
CA SER A 169 21.78 5.62 22.74
C SER A 169 20.83 5.18 21.63
N ILE A 170 19.52 5.36 21.81
CA ILE A 170 18.48 4.93 20.86
C ILE A 170 17.89 6.09 20.07
N ALA A 171 17.43 5.82 18.86
CA ALA A 171 16.63 6.78 18.11
C ALA A 171 15.25 6.98 18.76
N SER A 172 14.77 8.22 18.76
CA SER A 172 13.41 8.59 19.15
C SER A 172 12.72 9.28 17.99
N VAL A 173 11.49 8.85 17.69
CA VAL A 173 10.69 9.38 16.59
C VAL A 173 9.25 9.64 17.02
N MET A 174 8.58 10.55 16.31
CA MET A 174 7.16 10.82 16.49
C MET A 174 6.37 10.46 15.23
N ILE A 175 5.20 9.86 15.42
CA ILE A 175 4.22 9.56 14.37
C ILE A 175 2.87 10.23 14.67
N ARG A 176 2.03 10.33 13.62
CA ARG A 176 0.66 10.84 13.69
C ARG A 176 -0.24 9.96 14.55
N ARG A 177 -1.27 10.55 15.16
CA ARG A 177 -2.26 9.82 15.98
C ARG A 177 -2.84 8.63 15.22
N THR A 178 -3.38 8.88 14.03
CA THR A 178 -4.03 7.87 13.18
C THR A 178 -3.10 6.68 12.87
N GLY A 179 -1.83 6.95 12.55
CA GLY A 179 -0.83 5.89 12.35
C GLY A 179 -0.58 5.06 13.62
N GLY A 180 -0.52 5.71 14.79
CA GLY A 180 -0.40 5.03 16.07
C GLY A 180 -1.65 4.21 16.46
N ASP A 181 -2.83 4.73 16.16
CA ASP A 181 -4.11 4.04 16.40
C ASP A 181 -4.24 2.80 15.50
N MET A 182 -3.82 2.90 14.24
CA MET A 182 -3.73 1.75 13.33
C MET A 182 -2.78 0.68 13.89
N LEU A 183 -1.57 1.05 14.29
CA LEU A 183 -0.62 0.09 14.87
C LEU A 183 -1.19 -0.54 16.14
N ARG A 184 -1.82 0.23 17.03
CA ARG A 184 -2.45 -0.30 18.25
C ARG A 184 -3.59 -1.27 17.94
N ALA A 185 -4.40 -0.98 16.92
CA ALA A 185 -5.49 -1.87 16.49
C ALA A 185 -4.93 -3.22 15.99
N VAL A 186 -3.88 -3.20 15.17
CA VAL A 186 -3.22 -4.41 14.67
C VAL A 186 -2.51 -5.17 15.80
N ALA A 187 -1.85 -4.47 16.73
CA ALA A 187 -1.10 -5.07 17.84
C ALA A 187 -1.97 -5.91 18.79
N LYS A 188 -3.28 -5.65 18.84
CA LYS A 188 -4.25 -6.46 19.58
C LYS A 188 -4.48 -7.84 18.96
N GLN A 189 -4.17 -8.01 17.68
CA GLN A 189 -4.44 -9.21 16.91
C GLN A 189 -3.17 -9.99 16.59
N MET A 190 -2.05 -9.30 16.38
CA MET A 190 -0.77 -9.92 16.00
C MET A 190 0.43 -9.09 16.44
N THR A 191 1.60 -9.73 16.53
CA THR A 191 2.87 -9.00 16.66
C THR A 191 3.20 -8.28 15.36
N ILE A 192 3.54 -7.00 15.47
CA ILE A 192 3.90 -6.15 14.33
C ILE A 192 5.41 -6.13 14.18
N TYR A 193 5.88 -6.38 12.96
CA TYR A 193 7.28 -6.26 12.59
C TYR A 193 7.44 -5.18 11.51
N GLY A 194 8.54 -4.43 11.56
CA GLY A 194 8.80 -3.39 10.57
C GLY A 194 10.21 -2.82 10.68
N ARG A 195 10.56 -1.95 9.74
CA ARG A 195 11.78 -1.14 9.76
C ARG A 195 11.46 0.34 9.76
N LEU A 196 12.22 1.10 10.55
CA LEU A 196 12.24 2.56 10.50
C LEU A 196 13.34 2.97 9.52
N ILE A 197 12.95 3.49 8.35
CA ILE A 197 13.87 3.79 7.25
C ILE A 197 13.99 5.32 7.11
N PRO A 198 15.17 5.90 7.39
CA PRO A 198 15.44 7.32 7.16
C PRO A 198 15.37 7.65 5.66
N MET A 199 14.73 8.77 5.31
CA MET A 199 14.54 9.16 3.92
C MET A 199 15.32 10.43 3.59
N THR A 200 16.04 10.42 2.46
CA THR A 200 16.77 11.59 1.96
C THR A 200 16.19 12.02 0.63
N CYS A 201 15.85 13.31 0.48
CA CYS A 201 15.33 13.86 -0.77
C CYS A 201 16.39 14.68 -1.51
N GLU A 202 16.59 14.37 -2.78
CA GLU A 202 17.33 15.20 -3.73
C GLU A 202 16.36 16.14 -4.44
N ARG A 203 16.74 17.39 -4.75
CA ARG A 203 15.84 18.39 -5.35
C ARG A 203 15.80 18.39 -6.89
N LYS A 204 16.64 17.59 -7.55
CA LYS A 204 16.80 17.60 -9.02
C LYS A 204 17.08 16.21 -9.59
N PRO A 205 16.05 15.41 -9.96
CA PRO A 205 14.62 15.61 -9.73
C PRO A 205 14.24 15.49 -8.24
N TYR A 206 13.06 16.00 -7.85
CA TYR A 206 12.57 15.81 -6.48
C TYR A 206 12.27 14.33 -6.23
N THR A 207 13.20 13.62 -5.62
CA THR A 207 13.12 12.18 -5.38
C THR A 207 13.63 11.90 -3.99
N CYS A 208 12.88 11.10 -3.24
CA CYS A 208 13.23 10.71 -1.89
C CYS A 208 13.51 9.20 -1.88
N LYS A 209 14.70 8.82 -1.42
CA LYS A 209 15.17 7.44 -1.39
C LYS A 209 15.74 7.09 -0.02
N PRO A 210 15.79 5.80 0.35
CA PRO A 210 16.51 5.35 1.52
C PRO A 210 18.02 5.67 1.40
N ARG A 211 18.75 5.51 2.51
CA ARG A 211 20.19 5.75 2.54
C ARG A 211 20.96 4.54 1.99
N PHE A 212 20.47 3.34 2.25
CA PHE A 212 21.16 2.10 1.94
C PHE A 212 20.34 1.19 1.00
N GLU A 213 21.03 0.42 0.17
CA GLU A 213 20.40 -0.55 -0.75
C GLU A 213 19.57 -1.60 0.00
N VAL A 214 20.04 -2.07 1.16
CA VAL A 214 19.29 -3.03 2.01
C VAL A 214 17.98 -2.47 2.56
N GLU A 215 17.84 -1.14 2.63
CA GLU A 215 16.59 -0.48 2.99
C GLU A 215 15.66 -0.40 1.78
N GLU A 216 16.21 -0.14 0.58
CA GLU A 216 15.49 -0.18 -0.70
C GLU A 216 14.90 -1.58 -0.97
N ASP A 217 15.72 -2.62 -0.84
CA ASP A 217 15.29 -4.02 -0.94
C ASP A 217 14.13 -4.32 0.04
N TYR A 218 14.23 -3.82 1.27
CA TYR A 218 13.18 -4.02 2.27
C TYR A 218 11.88 -3.29 1.88
N MET A 219 11.97 -2.07 1.35
CA MET A 219 10.83 -1.30 0.88
C MET A 219 10.09 -1.99 -0.28
N GLU A 220 10.80 -2.70 -1.15
CA GLU A 220 10.22 -3.40 -2.29
C GLU A 220 9.62 -4.77 -1.91
N THR A 221 10.25 -5.47 -0.97
CA THR A 221 9.92 -6.89 -0.68
C THR A 221 9.03 -7.11 0.54
N SER A 222 9.14 -6.27 1.58
CA SER A 222 8.44 -6.53 2.86
C SER A 222 7.00 -6.03 2.93
N PRO A 223 6.63 -4.85 2.39
CA PRO A 223 5.22 -4.43 2.30
C PRO A 223 4.41 -5.36 1.39
N ALA A 224 3.12 -5.51 1.68
CA ALA A 224 2.22 -6.26 0.81
C ALA A 224 1.71 -5.36 -0.31
N ARG A 225 2.16 -5.60 -1.55
CA ARG A 225 1.63 -4.92 -2.76
C ARG A 225 0.60 -5.78 -3.47
N SER A 226 0.69 -7.10 -3.37
CA SER A 226 -0.21 -8.04 -4.01
C SER A 226 -0.06 -9.44 -3.43
N GLY A 227 -0.91 -10.35 -3.89
CA GLY A 227 -0.86 -11.73 -3.45
C GLY A 227 -1.99 -12.59 -3.98
N LEU A 228 -2.21 -13.71 -3.29
CA LEU A 228 -3.22 -14.71 -3.62
C LEU A 228 -4.35 -14.68 -2.59
N VAL A 229 -5.58 -14.88 -3.08
CA VAL A 229 -6.75 -15.15 -2.25
C VAL A 229 -6.99 -16.66 -2.26
N LEU A 230 -7.01 -17.27 -1.09
CA LEU A 230 -7.12 -18.72 -0.92
C LEU A 230 -8.40 -19.05 -0.14
N ALA A 231 -9.14 -20.07 -0.58
CA ALA A 231 -10.19 -20.70 0.21
C ALA A 231 -9.55 -21.74 1.13
N MET A 232 -9.81 -21.63 2.44
CA MET A 232 -9.30 -22.58 3.41
C MET A 232 -10.26 -23.76 3.56
N GLU A 233 -9.69 -24.96 3.50
CA GLU A 233 -10.36 -26.22 3.88
C GLU A 233 -9.64 -26.81 5.10
N GLU A 234 -10.31 -27.65 5.88
CA GLU A 234 -9.85 -28.09 7.22
C GLU A 234 -8.46 -28.79 7.26
N ASP A 235 -7.84 -29.15 6.12
CA ASP A 235 -6.56 -29.89 6.08
C ASP A 235 -5.67 -29.58 4.85
N ASP A 236 -5.82 -28.41 4.18
CA ASP A 236 -5.08 -28.09 2.95
C ASP A 236 -4.43 -26.69 2.98
N ASP A 237 -3.40 -26.46 2.15
CA ASP A 237 -2.72 -25.16 1.95
C ASP A 237 -3.63 -24.10 1.29
N GLY A 238 -4.88 -24.48 1.01
CA GLY A 238 -5.95 -23.63 0.51
C GLY A 238 -6.04 -23.64 -1.01
N THR A 239 -7.28 -23.67 -1.52
CA THR A 239 -7.53 -23.61 -2.96
C THR A 239 -7.41 -22.16 -3.44
N ARG A 240 -6.59 -21.92 -4.47
CA ARG A 240 -6.46 -20.59 -5.08
C ARG A 240 -7.78 -20.15 -5.72
N LEU A 241 -8.30 -19.00 -5.29
CA LEU A 241 -9.51 -18.38 -5.84
C LEU A 241 -9.20 -17.29 -6.86
N GLY A 242 -8.06 -16.63 -6.71
CA GLY A 242 -7.65 -15.51 -7.54
C GLY A 242 -6.43 -14.78 -6.98
N SER A 243 -6.14 -13.62 -7.53
CA SER A 243 -5.08 -12.73 -7.07
C SER A 243 -5.67 -11.41 -6.54
N PHE A 244 -4.90 -10.69 -5.73
CA PHE A 244 -5.26 -9.37 -5.23
C PHE A 244 -4.15 -8.34 -5.46
N LEU A 245 -4.53 -7.07 -5.59
CA LEU A 245 -3.67 -5.91 -5.44
C LEU A 245 -3.99 -5.21 -4.13
N ALA A 246 -2.99 -4.92 -3.31
CA ALA A 246 -3.17 -4.16 -2.09
C ALA A 246 -3.49 -2.68 -2.39
N ALA A 247 -4.34 -2.06 -1.58
CA ALA A 247 -4.48 -0.60 -1.59
C ALA A 247 -3.19 0.08 -1.12
N THR A 248 -3.00 1.35 -1.48
CA THR A 248 -1.90 2.19 -0.99
C THR A 248 -2.14 2.75 0.43
N TYR A 249 -3.16 2.22 1.11
CA TYR A 249 -3.62 2.55 2.45
C TYR A 249 -4.22 1.31 3.13
N GLY A 250 -4.56 1.42 4.41
CA GLY A 250 -4.98 0.30 5.24
C GLY A 250 -3.83 -0.25 6.08
N SER A 251 -4.12 -1.30 6.84
CA SER A 251 -3.22 -1.80 7.88
C SER A 251 -2.29 -2.92 7.42
N VAL A 252 -1.96 -3.86 8.31
CA VAL A 252 -1.07 -4.99 8.04
C VAL A 252 -1.90 -6.17 7.59
N LEU A 253 -1.57 -6.77 6.43
CA LEU A 253 -2.23 -7.96 5.94
C LEU A 253 -1.87 -9.19 6.79
N PRO A 254 -2.86 -9.81 7.47
CA PRO A 254 -2.63 -11.04 8.21
C PRO A 254 -2.51 -12.23 7.27
N THR A 255 -1.35 -12.88 7.24
CA THR A 255 -1.10 -14.05 6.35
C THR A 255 -1.21 -15.41 7.04
N ARG A 256 -1.41 -15.43 8.36
CA ARG A 256 -1.52 -16.65 9.18
C ARG A 256 -2.89 -16.80 9.85
N MET A 257 -3.85 -15.97 9.45
CA MET A 257 -5.21 -15.97 9.98
C MET A 257 -6.18 -16.20 8.82
N SER A 258 -7.30 -16.84 9.13
CA SER A 258 -8.40 -17.02 8.20
C SER A 258 -9.59 -16.14 8.58
N PHE A 259 -10.34 -15.71 7.57
CA PHE A 259 -11.45 -14.77 7.72
C PHE A 259 -12.69 -15.36 7.06
N PRO A 260 -13.78 -15.60 7.82
CA PRO A 260 -15.05 -15.96 7.20
C PRO A 260 -15.49 -14.86 6.23
N LEU A 261 -15.93 -15.26 5.03
CA LEU A 261 -16.46 -14.35 4.03
C LEU A 261 -17.88 -13.92 4.42
N ALA A 262 -18.09 -12.61 4.54
CA ALA A 262 -19.43 -12.06 4.73
C ALA A 262 -20.23 -12.07 3.42
N ALA A 263 -21.55 -11.95 3.54
CA ALA A 263 -22.40 -11.68 2.38
C ALA A 263 -21.94 -10.38 1.68
N PRO A 264 -21.84 -10.38 0.35
CA PRO A 264 -21.40 -9.21 -0.39
C PRO A 264 -22.41 -8.07 -0.24
N LEU A 265 -21.91 -6.84 -0.15
CA LEU A 265 -22.76 -5.65 -0.18
C LEU A 265 -22.80 -5.07 -1.58
N ASP A 266 -23.98 -4.60 -1.99
CA ASP A 266 -24.08 -3.74 -3.16
C ASP A 266 -23.57 -2.32 -2.86
N GLY A 267 -23.53 -1.47 -3.89
CA GLY A 267 -23.05 -0.10 -3.74
C GLY A 267 -23.88 0.72 -2.74
N SER A 268 -25.20 0.60 -2.74
CA SER A 268 -26.07 1.37 -1.84
C SER A 268 -25.93 0.94 -0.38
N GLN A 269 -25.82 -0.37 -0.15
CA GLN A 269 -25.59 -0.95 1.17
C GLN A 269 -24.22 -0.55 1.73
N ALA A 270 -23.18 -0.53 0.88
CA ALA A 270 -21.83 -0.09 1.26
C ALA A 270 -21.77 1.42 1.60
N CYS A 271 -22.62 2.23 0.96
CA CYS A 271 -22.72 3.66 1.20
C CYS A 271 -23.64 4.06 2.37
N THR A 272 -24.41 3.12 2.94
CA THR A 272 -25.30 3.42 4.07
C THR A 272 -24.46 3.77 5.32
N ASP A 273 -24.79 4.87 6.00
CA ASP A 273 -24.02 5.32 7.16
C ASP A 273 -24.10 4.29 8.30
N ALA A 274 -22.94 3.79 8.71
CA ALA A 274 -22.84 2.85 9.81
C ALA A 274 -23.29 3.45 11.16
N THR A 275 -23.36 4.78 11.30
CA THR A 275 -23.79 5.44 12.54
C THR A 275 -25.31 5.42 12.74
N GLU A 276 -26.09 5.25 11.67
CA GLU A 276 -27.56 5.21 11.72
C GLU A 276 -28.11 3.79 11.99
N ASP A 277 -27.30 2.75 11.75
CA ASP A 277 -27.71 1.35 11.87
C ASP A 277 -26.84 0.58 12.89
N THR A 278 -27.24 0.68 14.16
CA THR A 278 -26.59 -0.05 15.26
C THR A 278 -26.85 -1.56 15.25
N ALA A 279 -27.84 -2.04 14.47
CA ALA A 279 -28.14 -3.47 14.40
C ALA A 279 -27.08 -4.25 13.60
N THR A 280 -26.39 -3.60 12.66
CA THR A 280 -25.38 -4.22 11.78
C THR A 280 -23.93 -4.01 12.26
N HIS A 281 -23.71 -3.33 13.39
CA HIS A 281 -22.36 -3.10 13.96
C HIS A 281 -21.57 -4.36 14.26
N SER A 282 -22.25 -5.50 14.45
CA SER A 282 -21.62 -6.80 14.70
C SER A 282 -21.72 -7.77 13.52
N GLU A 283 -22.45 -7.40 12.45
CA GLU A 283 -22.75 -8.31 11.33
C GLU A 283 -21.47 -8.79 10.62
N PHE A 284 -20.50 -7.88 10.48
CA PHE A 284 -19.24 -8.13 9.79
C PHE A 284 -18.05 -8.33 10.74
N SER A 285 -18.30 -8.42 12.06
CA SER A 285 -17.25 -8.60 13.06
C SER A 285 -16.41 -9.85 12.77
N GLY A 286 -15.10 -9.67 12.61
CA GLY A 286 -14.17 -10.76 12.31
C GLY A 286 -14.17 -11.26 10.86
N LYS A 287 -14.98 -10.67 9.96
CA LYS A 287 -15.21 -11.18 8.60
C LYS A 287 -14.47 -10.38 7.53
N ALA A 288 -14.19 -11.03 6.40
CA ALA A 288 -13.79 -10.37 5.16
C ALA A 288 -15.05 -9.92 4.40
N LEU A 289 -15.09 -8.66 3.97
CA LEU A 289 -16.26 -8.07 3.31
C LEU A 289 -15.97 -7.74 1.85
N LEU A 290 -16.80 -8.25 0.93
CA LEU A 290 -16.71 -7.95 -0.50
C LEU A 290 -17.59 -6.75 -0.86
N LEU A 291 -17.00 -5.73 -1.49
CA LEU A 291 -17.65 -4.48 -1.88
C LEU A 291 -17.35 -4.13 -3.35
N PRO A 292 -18.25 -3.46 -4.09
CA PRO A 292 -17.95 -2.95 -5.42
C PRO A 292 -17.06 -1.71 -5.37
N ALA A 293 -16.00 -1.70 -6.18
CA ALA A 293 -15.09 -0.57 -6.34
C ALA A 293 -15.74 0.64 -7.07
N GLY A 294 -15.11 1.82 -6.96
CA GLY A 294 -15.55 3.06 -7.62
C GLY A 294 -16.88 3.63 -7.10
N ASP A 295 -17.63 4.36 -7.93
CA ASP A 295 -18.77 5.21 -7.51
C ASP A 295 -20.14 4.51 -7.36
N ALA A 296 -20.17 3.17 -7.36
CA ALA A 296 -21.43 2.44 -7.17
C ALA A 296 -22.03 2.79 -5.80
N GLY A 297 -23.28 3.26 -5.75
CA GLY A 297 -23.94 3.63 -4.49
C GLY A 297 -23.92 5.12 -4.11
N GLN A 298 -23.37 5.98 -4.96
CA GLN A 298 -23.33 7.45 -4.79
C GLN A 298 -22.46 7.96 -3.63
N CYS A 299 -21.50 7.15 -3.16
CA CYS A 299 -20.47 7.58 -2.22
C CYS A 299 -19.07 7.19 -2.74
N SER A 300 -18.03 7.79 -2.15
CA SER A 300 -16.64 7.48 -2.53
C SER A 300 -16.23 6.06 -2.10
N GLU A 301 -15.25 5.47 -2.78
CA GLU A 301 -14.69 4.18 -2.38
C GLU A 301 -14.12 4.21 -0.95
N PHE A 302 -13.46 5.30 -0.59
CA PHE A 302 -12.94 5.52 0.75
C PHE A 302 -14.05 5.51 1.81
N GLU A 303 -15.21 6.11 1.51
CA GLU A 303 -16.37 6.14 2.40
C GLU A 303 -16.97 4.75 2.60
N LYS A 304 -17.06 3.92 1.55
CA LYS A 304 -17.48 2.51 1.68
C LYS A 304 -16.61 1.74 2.66
N ILE A 305 -15.30 1.95 2.60
CA ILE A 305 -14.33 1.28 3.47
C ILE A 305 -14.46 1.79 4.90
N CYS A 306 -14.66 3.09 5.09
CA CYS A 306 -14.95 3.66 6.41
C CYS A 306 -16.20 3.02 7.01
N ASN A 307 -17.27 2.88 6.23
CA ASN A 307 -18.50 2.24 6.67
C ASN A 307 -18.29 0.75 6.99
N ALA A 308 -17.59 0.01 6.13
CA ALA A 308 -17.25 -1.40 6.37
C ALA A 308 -16.48 -1.60 7.68
N GLN A 309 -15.43 -0.79 7.90
CA GLN A 309 -14.66 -0.83 9.14
C GLN A 309 -15.52 -0.51 10.37
N ARG A 310 -16.38 0.52 10.29
CA ARG A 310 -17.28 0.90 11.38
C ARG A 310 -18.28 -0.21 11.73
N ARG A 311 -18.66 -1.04 10.76
CA ARG A 311 -19.52 -2.21 10.97
C ARG A 311 -18.75 -3.49 11.37
N GLY A 312 -17.47 -3.35 11.73
CA GLY A 312 -16.66 -4.41 12.31
C GLY A 312 -15.94 -5.32 11.31
N ALA A 313 -16.00 -5.04 10.00
CA ALA A 313 -15.24 -5.81 9.01
C ALA A 313 -13.76 -5.85 9.41
N SER A 314 -13.13 -7.01 9.29
CA SER A 314 -11.69 -7.19 9.60
C SER A 314 -10.81 -7.05 8.36
N MET A 315 -11.42 -7.10 7.18
CA MET A 315 -10.77 -6.89 5.89
C MET A 315 -11.82 -6.50 4.85
N VAL A 316 -11.42 -5.71 3.85
CA VAL A 316 -12.25 -5.38 2.68
C VAL A 316 -11.61 -5.90 1.40
N LEU A 317 -12.41 -6.57 0.59
CA LEU A 317 -12.13 -6.94 -0.79
C LEU A 317 -12.94 -6.03 -1.72
N LEU A 318 -12.26 -5.19 -2.50
CA LEU A 318 -12.85 -4.31 -3.50
C LEU A 318 -12.88 -5.01 -4.85
N MET A 319 -14.07 -5.36 -5.30
CA MET A 319 -14.29 -5.93 -6.63
C MET A 319 -14.20 -4.85 -7.69
N GLN A 320 -13.15 -4.89 -8.51
CA GLN A 320 -12.98 -3.97 -9.63
C GLN A 320 -13.98 -4.25 -10.75
N ARG A 321 -14.33 -3.22 -11.52
CA ARG A 321 -15.35 -3.30 -12.56
C ARG A 321 -14.89 -4.18 -13.73
N ASP A 322 -15.82 -4.95 -14.29
CA ASP A 322 -15.61 -5.89 -15.40
C ASP A 322 -15.00 -5.27 -16.66
N ASN A 323 -15.16 -3.96 -16.85
CA ASN A 323 -14.65 -3.23 -18.00
C ASN A 323 -13.21 -2.72 -17.82
N ALA A 324 -12.58 -2.94 -16.66
CA ALA A 324 -11.20 -2.57 -16.44
C ALA A 324 -10.28 -3.47 -17.28
N THR A 325 -9.56 -2.88 -18.23
CA THR A 325 -8.54 -3.60 -19.02
C THR A 325 -7.33 -3.98 -18.19
N VAL A 326 -7.09 -3.29 -17.06
CA VAL A 326 -5.96 -3.49 -16.17
C VAL A 326 -6.42 -3.26 -14.74
N MET A 327 -5.98 -4.10 -13.80
CA MET A 327 -6.21 -3.84 -12.38
C MET A 327 -5.32 -2.71 -11.86
N THR A 328 -5.85 -1.95 -10.90
CA THR A 328 -5.13 -0.84 -10.27
C THR A 328 -5.11 -0.99 -8.75
N HIS A 329 -4.07 -0.45 -8.10
CA HIS A 329 -4.07 -0.30 -6.65
C HIS A 329 -5.13 0.73 -6.25
N PRO A 330 -6.08 0.40 -5.36
CA PRO A 330 -6.92 1.40 -4.71
C PRO A 330 -6.04 2.44 -4.03
N GLY A 331 -6.38 3.72 -4.19
CA GLY A 331 -5.57 4.80 -3.66
C GLY A 331 -6.41 5.98 -3.21
N VAL A 332 -5.82 6.75 -2.32
CA VAL A 332 -6.27 8.09 -1.96
C VAL A 332 -5.24 9.08 -2.47
N GLU A 333 -5.65 10.32 -2.72
CA GLU A 333 -4.74 11.39 -3.20
C GLU A 333 -3.55 11.58 -2.25
N VAL A 334 -3.82 11.45 -0.95
CA VAL A 334 -2.85 11.69 0.11
C VAL A 334 -2.89 10.52 1.10
N SER A 335 -1.83 9.70 1.13
CA SER A 335 -1.81 8.45 1.90
C SER A 335 -2.11 8.62 3.39
N TRP A 336 -1.69 9.74 4.01
CA TRP A 336 -1.93 9.96 5.44
C TRP A 336 -3.39 10.29 5.78
N TYR A 337 -4.23 10.69 4.81
CA TYR A 337 -5.68 10.83 5.01
C TYR A 337 -6.35 9.48 5.29
N ALA A 338 -5.73 8.38 4.89
CA ALA A 338 -6.25 7.03 5.04
C ALA A 338 -5.60 6.24 6.19
N TYR A 339 -4.79 6.87 7.04
CA TYR A 339 -4.24 6.22 8.24
C TYR A 339 -5.32 5.86 9.28
N ASN A 340 -6.53 6.41 9.15
CA ASN A 340 -7.70 6.02 9.94
C ASN A 340 -8.29 4.66 9.50
N ILE A 341 -7.84 4.09 8.38
CA ILE A 341 -8.20 2.74 7.95
C ILE A 341 -7.26 1.75 8.64
N THR A 342 -7.79 1.07 9.64
CA THR A 342 -7.13 0.10 10.52
C THR A 342 -7.25 -1.34 10.06
N ILE A 343 -7.92 -1.59 8.94
CA ILE A 343 -8.09 -2.91 8.32
C ILE A 343 -7.39 -2.99 6.97
N PRO A 344 -6.97 -4.17 6.50
CA PRO A 344 -6.42 -4.32 5.16
C PRO A 344 -7.50 -4.11 4.09
N VAL A 345 -7.11 -3.45 3.00
CA VAL A 345 -7.97 -3.18 1.84
C VAL A 345 -7.29 -3.75 0.60
N LEU A 346 -7.93 -4.71 -0.04
CA LEU A 346 -7.40 -5.42 -1.21
C LEU A 346 -8.36 -5.26 -2.37
N ALA A 347 -7.85 -5.06 -3.58
CA ALA A 347 -8.62 -5.12 -4.82
C ALA A 347 -8.51 -6.49 -5.47
N VAL A 348 -9.63 -7.01 -5.94
CA VAL A 348 -9.73 -8.24 -6.73
C VAL A 348 -10.40 -7.93 -8.05
N SER A 349 -10.16 -8.75 -9.07
CA SER A 349 -10.86 -8.61 -10.35
C SER A 349 -12.36 -8.86 -10.20
N SER A 350 -13.12 -8.49 -11.23
CA SER A 350 -14.55 -8.81 -11.29
C SER A 350 -14.81 -10.31 -11.26
N ASN A 351 -14.01 -11.10 -11.97
CA ASN A 351 -14.15 -12.55 -12.06
C ASN A 351 -13.86 -13.20 -10.70
N THR A 352 -12.76 -12.83 -10.06
CA THR A 352 -12.45 -13.27 -8.69
C THR A 352 -13.55 -12.83 -7.70
N GLY A 353 -14.04 -11.59 -7.82
CA GLY A 353 -15.13 -11.08 -6.99
C GLY A 353 -16.45 -11.85 -7.18
N ALA A 354 -16.81 -12.19 -8.41
CA ALA A 354 -18.01 -12.98 -8.71
C ALA A 354 -17.90 -14.41 -8.14
N ASN A 355 -16.72 -15.02 -8.24
CA ASN A 355 -16.44 -16.33 -7.64
C ASN A 355 -16.58 -16.25 -6.12
N LEU A 356 -16.01 -15.23 -5.48
CA LEU A 356 -16.13 -15.00 -4.05
C LEU A 356 -17.59 -14.78 -3.61
N ALA A 357 -18.36 -13.97 -4.35
CA ALA A 357 -19.76 -13.68 -4.03
C ALA A 357 -20.68 -14.91 -3.98
N SER A 358 -20.30 -15.97 -4.70
CA SER A 358 -21.04 -17.25 -4.74
C SER A 358 -20.38 -18.36 -3.92
N LEU A 359 -19.23 -18.09 -3.31
CA LEU A 359 -18.42 -19.08 -2.62
C LEU A 359 -19.08 -19.52 -1.30
N LYS A 360 -19.17 -20.84 -1.14
CA LYS A 360 -19.62 -21.51 0.07
C LYS A 360 -18.66 -22.64 0.40
N ASP A 361 -18.56 -23.00 1.68
CA ASP A 361 -17.81 -24.18 2.08
C ASP A 361 -18.55 -25.49 1.72
N LYS A 362 -17.94 -26.64 2.03
CA LYS A 362 -18.50 -27.98 1.76
C LYS A 362 -19.82 -28.22 2.50
N GLN A 363 -20.08 -27.48 3.56
CA GLN A 363 -21.28 -27.55 4.39
C GLN A 363 -22.36 -26.56 3.91
N GLY A 364 -22.05 -25.69 2.94
CA GLY A 364 -22.96 -24.68 2.42
C GLY A 364 -22.96 -23.36 3.22
N GLU A 365 -22.04 -23.22 4.17
CA GLU A 365 -21.84 -22.05 5.01
C GLU A 365 -20.82 -21.08 4.38
N ALA A 366 -20.57 -19.96 5.08
CA ALA A 366 -19.62 -18.94 4.64
C ALA A 366 -18.19 -19.50 4.57
N ALA A 367 -17.60 -19.47 3.37
CA ALA A 367 -16.23 -19.93 3.18
C ALA A 367 -15.23 -19.08 3.98
N SER A 368 -14.14 -19.72 4.42
CA SER A 368 -13.05 -19.05 5.12
C SER A 368 -11.93 -18.72 4.15
N LEU A 369 -11.42 -17.48 4.20
CA LEU A 369 -10.39 -16.97 3.31
C LEU A 369 -9.06 -16.81 4.03
N SER A 370 -7.96 -17.15 3.38
CA SER A 370 -6.61 -16.77 3.80
C SER A 370 -5.87 -16.08 2.65
N PHE A 371 -4.78 -15.39 3.00
CA PHE A 371 -4.06 -14.52 2.07
C PHE A 371 -2.57 -14.79 2.12
N ALA A 372 -1.96 -14.92 0.94
CA ALA A 372 -0.52 -15.09 0.80
C ALA A 372 0.06 -13.91 0.00
N VAL A 373 1.11 -13.27 0.53
CA VAL A 373 1.78 -12.14 -0.16
C VAL A 373 2.64 -12.67 -1.30
N SER A 374 2.53 -12.06 -2.47
CA SER A 374 3.34 -12.38 -3.66
C SER A 374 3.48 -11.14 -4.54
N ASN A 375 4.43 -10.26 -4.20
CA ASN A 375 4.57 -8.94 -4.81
C ASN A 375 4.83 -8.94 -6.32
N GLY A 376 5.33 -10.04 -6.89
CA GLY A 376 5.48 -10.19 -8.34
C GLY A 376 4.17 -10.00 -9.11
N ILE A 377 3.01 -10.32 -8.51
CA ILE A 377 1.68 -10.11 -9.11
C ILE A 377 1.44 -8.62 -9.37
N ALA A 378 1.86 -7.73 -8.46
CA ALA A 378 1.79 -6.28 -8.66
C ALA A 378 2.74 -5.84 -9.77
N ASP A 379 3.98 -6.35 -9.79
CA ASP A 379 4.95 -6.02 -10.85
C ASP A 379 4.45 -6.46 -12.23
N ALA A 380 3.75 -7.59 -12.31
CA ALA A 380 3.11 -8.06 -13.54
C ALA A 380 1.97 -7.13 -13.99
N TRP A 381 1.10 -6.70 -13.08
CA TRP A 381 0.04 -5.73 -13.39
C TRP A 381 0.60 -4.37 -13.80
N GLU A 382 1.66 -3.87 -13.15
CA GLU A 382 2.36 -2.64 -13.53
C GLU A 382 3.00 -2.76 -14.92
N LEU A 383 3.52 -3.94 -15.27
CA LEU A 383 4.05 -4.20 -16.61
C LEU A 383 2.95 -4.15 -17.67
N VAL A 384 1.77 -4.74 -17.41
CA VAL A 384 0.59 -4.63 -18.28
C VAL A 384 0.14 -3.17 -18.38
N MET A 385 0.06 -2.45 -17.26
CA MET A 385 -0.34 -1.04 -17.21
C MET A 385 0.59 -0.15 -18.03
N LYS A 386 1.91 -0.32 -17.88
CA LYS A 386 2.92 0.39 -18.68
C LYS A 386 2.70 0.18 -20.18
N HIS A 387 2.35 -1.04 -20.58
CA HIS A 387 2.09 -1.40 -21.96
C HIS A 387 0.65 -1.10 -22.41
N SER A 388 -0.25 -0.63 -21.54
CA SER A 388 -1.53 -0.06 -21.98
C SER A 388 -1.36 1.21 -22.83
N GLN A 389 -0.17 1.82 -22.81
CA GLN A 389 0.16 3.00 -23.61
C GLN A 389 0.86 2.64 -24.91
N ARG A 390 0.41 3.20 -26.05
CA ARG A 390 1.01 2.93 -27.37
C ARG A 390 2.50 3.29 -27.45
N SER A 391 2.94 4.28 -26.68
CA SER A 391 4.32 4.76 -26.57
C SER A 391 5.29 3.70 -26.02
N ALA A 392 4.81 2.77 -25.20
CA ALA A 392 5.61 1.67 -24.65
C ALA A 392 5.90 0.57 -25.68
N TRP A 393 5.17 0.55 -26.81
CA TRP A 393 5.31 -0.47 -27.84
C TRP A 393 6.21 -0.01 -29.00
N PRO A 394 6.94 -0.95 -29.65
CA PRO A 394 7.64 -0.66 -30.89
C PRO A 394 6.73 -0.04 -31.96
N LYS A 395 7.29 0.83 -32.82
CA LYS A 395 6.55 1.41 -33.95
C LYS A 395 6.18 0.39 -35.02
N ARG A 396 7.00 -0.65 -35.21
CA ARG A 396 6.79 -1.69 -36.24
C ARG A 396 6.05 -2.89 -35.65
N LEU A 397 4.91 -3.25 -36.24
CA LEU A 397 4.05 -4.36 -35.79
C LEU A 397 4.82 -5.69 -35.60
N LYS A 398 5.69 -6.08 -36.54
CA LYS A 398 6.52 -7.29 -36.41
C LYS A 398 7.40 -7.31 -35.14
N ARG A 399 7.83 -6.14 -34.65
CA ARG A 399 8.59 -6.04 -33.39
C ARG A 399 7.68 -6.11 -32.17
N CYS A 400 6.42 -5.66 -32.29
CA CYS A 400 5.43 -5.79 -31.23
C CYS A 400 5.16 -7.26 -30.88
N SER A 401 5.10 -8.16 -31.88
CA SER A 401 4.94 -9.60 -31.63
C SER A 401 6.07 -10.19 -30.77
N LYS A 402 7.32 -9.78 -31.04
CA LYS A 402 8.48 -10.20 -30.22
C LYS A 402 8.40 -9.63 -28.80
N THR A 403 8.03 -8.36 -28.66
CA THR A 403 7.80 -7.74 -27.36
C THR A 403 6.68 -8.46 -26.61
N LEU A 404 5.59 -8.82 -27.28
CA LEU A 404 4.47 -9.55 -26.67
C LEU A 404 4.93 -10.90 -26.09
N ALA A 405 5.70 -11.69 -26.85
CA ALA A 405 6.24 -12.96 -26.36
C ALA A 405 7.13 -12.78 -25.11
N GLN A 406 7.95 -11.72 -25.08
CA GLN A 406 8.77 -11.39 -23.92
C GLN A 406 7.91 -10.99 -22.71
N LEU A 407 6.87 -10.19 -22.92
CA LEU A 407 5.95 -9.76 -21.86
C LEU A 407 5.19 -10.95 -21.27
N LEU A 408 4.72 -11.89 -22.10
CA LEU A 408 4.08 -13.12 -21.62
C LEU A 408 5.02 -13.93 -20.72
N GLY A 409 6.29 -14.11 -21.12
CA GLY A 409 7.29 -14.79 -20.30
C GLY A 409 7.58 -14.06 -18.99
N GLN A 410 7.65 -12.72 -19.02
CA GLN A 410 7.85 -11.90 -17.82
C GLN A 410 6.67 -11.98 -16.86
N ILE A 411 5.44 -11.81 -17.36
CA ILE A 411 4.21 -11.90 -16.54
C ILE A 411 4.12 -13.27 -15.89
N HIS A 412 4.38 -14.35 -16.63
CA HIS A 412 4.37 -15.70 -16.06
C HIS A 412 5.44 -15.87 -14.97
N GLY A 413 6.66 -15.40 -15.22
CA GLY A 413 7.75 -15.44 -14.22
C GLY A 413 7.48 -14.60 -12.96
N LEU A 414 6.61 -13.60 -13.07
CA LEU A 414 6.17 -12.74 -11.97
C LEU A 414 4.92 -13.30 -11.24
N GLY A 415 4.41 -14.47 -11.63
CA GLY A 415 3.25 -15.11 -11.00
C GLY A 415 1.89 -14.65 -11.57
N GLY A 416 1.88 -14.03 -12.75
CA GLY A 416 0.66 -13.63 -13.42
C GLY A 416 -0.22 -14.81 -13.84
N ASP A 417 -1.53 -14.58 -13.83
CA ASP A 417 -2.56 -15.58 -14.12
C ASP A 417 -3.27 -15.32 -15.46
N ASP A 418 -4.28 -16.15 -15.74
CA ASP A 418 -5.08 -16.08 -16.95
C ASP A 418 -5.81 -14.73 -17.09
N GLU A 419 -6.13 -14.07 -15.97
CA GLU A 419 -6.74 -12.74 -15.99
C GLU A 419 -5.75 -11.69 -16.51
N MET A 420 -4.49 -11.73 -16.08
CA MET A 420 -3.44 -10.87 -16.64
C MET A 420 -3.14 -11.21 -18.11
N LYS A 421 -3.17 -12.49 -18.48
CA LYS A 421 -3.01 -12.92 -19.87
C LYS A 421 -4.13 -12.34 -20.75
N ALA A 422 -5.38 -12.42 -20.30
CA ALA A 422 -6.53 -11.82 -20.98
C ALA A 422 -6.44 -10.29 -21.04
N ALA A 423 -5.98 -9.64 -19.97
CA ALA A 423 -5.71 -8.20 -19.96
C ALA A 423 -4.65 -7.80 -21.00
N LEU A 424 -3.54 -8.54 -21.08
CA LEU A 424 -2.49 -8.30 -22.07
C LEU A 424 -2.98 -8.55 -23.50
N GLN A 425 -3.85 -9.55 -23.72
CA GLN A 425 -4.50 -9.77 -25.01
C GLN A 425 -5.32 -8.54 -25.44
N ASN A 426 -6.14 -8.02 -24.53
CA ASN A 426 -6.95 -6.84 -24.78
C ASN A 426 -6.08 -5.61 -25.07
N VAL A 427 -4.97 -5.44 -24.34
CA VAL A 427 -3.99 -4.39 -24.62
C VAL A 427 -3.39 -4.56 -26.02
N PHE A 428 -2.95 -5.77 -26.39
CA PHE A 428 -2.36 -6.03 -27.70
C PHE A 428 -3.34 -5.73 -28.84
N ILE A 429 -4.57 -6.19 -28.75
CA ILE A 429 -5.57 -5.98 -29.79
C ILE A 429 -5.95 -4.49 -29.88
N ASN A 430 -6.31 -3.86 -28.76
CA ASN A 430 -6.90 -2.52 -28.78
C ASN A 430 -5.87 -1.39 -28.85
N VAL A 431 -4.67 -1.57 -28.28
CA VAL A 431 -3.63 -0.53 -28.23
C VAL A 431 -2.66 -0.68 -29.40
N VAL A 432 -2.23 -1.91 -29.69
CA VAL A 432 -1.25 -2.16 -30.76
C VAL A 432 -1.92 -2.29 -32.13
N GLY A 433 -3.18 -2.72 -32.17
CA GLY A 433 -3.90 -3.06 -33.40
C GLY A 433 -3.56 -4.47 -33.92
N GLY A 434 -3.10 -5.36 -33.04
CA GLY A 434 -2.85 -6.76 -33.38
C GLY A 434 -4.13 -7.56 -33.57
N SER A 435 -4.03 -8.70 -34.25
CA SER A 435 -5.16 -9.61 -34.46
C SER A 435 -5.20 -10.75 -33.44
N LEU A 436 -6.39 -11.35 -33.26
CA LEU A 436 -6.56 -12.53 -32.40
C LEU A 436 -5.70 -13.72 -32.87
N GLN A 437 -5.58 -13.91 -34.18
CA GLN A 437 -4.74 -14.96 -34.77
C GLN A 437 -3.25 -14.78 -34.45
N GLU A 438 -2.76 -13.53 -34.52
CA GLU A 438 -1.38 -13.23 -34.12
C GLU A 438 -1.16 -13.47 -32.63
N TRP A 439 -2.16 -13.16 -31.80
CA TRP A 439 -2.11 -13.46 -30.37
C TRP A 439 -2.01 -14.96 -30.12
N GLU A 440 -2.91 -15.76 -30.70
CA GLU A 440 -2.96 -17.22 -30.50
C GLU A 440 -1.62 -17.87 -30.84
N LYS A 441 -1.04 -17.51 -32.00
CA LYS A 441 0.27 -17.98 -32.45
C LYS A 441 1.42 -17.66 -31.49
N ILE A 442 1.34 -16.52 -30.79
CA ILE A 442 2.40 -16.07 -29.87
C ILE A 442 2.19 -16.65 -28.47
N ALA A 443 0.94 -16.75 -28.03
CA ALA A 443 0.58 -17.24 -26.70
C ALA A 443 0.60 -18.78 -26.59
N HIS A 444 0.46 -19.50 -27.71
CA HIS A 444 0.44 -20.96 -27.79
C HIS A 444 1.33 -21.45 -28.94
N PRO A 445 2.66 -21.26 -28.85
CA PRO A 445 3.56 -21.60 -29.95
C PRO A 445 3.60 -23.10 -30.28
N ASP A 446 3.19 -23.96 -29.35
CA ASP A 446 3.25 -25.42 -29.48
C ASP A 446 2.02 -26.02 -30.18
N GLU A 447 0.86 -25.33 -30.22
CA GLU A 447 -0.34 -25.83 -30.91
C GLU A 447 -0.22 -25.70 -32.44
N ASP A 448 0.50 -24.68 -32.92
CA ASP A 448 0.80 -24.48 -34.36
C ASP A 448 1.83 -25.48 -34.91
N ALA A 449 2.59 -26.17 -34.04
CA ALA A 449 3.56 -27.18 -34.46
C ALA A 449 2.89 -28.52 -34.83
N GLU A 450 1.72 -28.82 -34.26
CA GLU A 450 0.97 -30.04 -34.58
C GLU A 450 0.20 -29.93 -35.91
N ASP A 451 -0.21 -28.72 -36.32
CA ASP A 451 -0.90 -28.51 -37.60
C ASP A 451 0.04 -28.54 -38.83
N LEU A 452 1.36 -28.47 -38.63
CA LEU A 452 2.35 -28.68 -39.69
C LEU A 452 2.67 -30.16 -39.96
N HIS A 453 2.16 -31.09 -39.14
CA HIS A 453 2.36 -32.54 -39.31
C HIS A 453 1.15 -33.29 -39.88
N LYS A 454 0.05 -32.61 -40.24
CA LYS A 454 -0.99 -33.19 -41.08
C LYS A 454 -0.54 -33.20 -42.55
N VAL A 455 0.15 -34.27 -42.92
CA VAL A 455 0.35 -34.67 -44.31
C VAL A 455 -1.02 -34.80 -44.98
N PRO A 456 -1.30 -34.10 -46.09
CA PRO A 456 -2.44 -34.44 -46.93
C PRO A 456 -2.11 -35.75 -47.66
N GLU A 457 -2.75 -36.84 -47.29
CA GLU A 457 -2.78 -38.05 -48.12
C GLU A 457 -3.60 -37.77 -49.39
N ASP A 458 -2.85 -37.69 -50.50
CA ASP A 458 -3.19 -38.02 -51.89
C ASP A 458 -4.59 -37.69 -52.47
N SER A 459 -4.59 -36.89 -53.54
CA SER A 459 -4.90 -37.47 -54.87
C SER A 459 -4.39 -36.62 -56.06
N SER A 460 -3.67 -37.34 -56.93
CA SER A 460 -3.50 -37.17 -58.38
C SER A 460 -2.80 -35.92 -58.95
N SER A 461 -1.51 -36.13 -59.26
CA SER A 461 -0.89 -35.97 -60.60
C SER A 461 -1.65 -35.17 -61.69
N GLU A 462 -1.05 -34.08 -62.19
CA GLU A 462 -0.42 -34.02 -63.53
C GLU A 462 0.13 -32.61 -63.85
N LYS A 463 1.42 -32.57 -64.27
CA LYS A 463 2.14 -31.65 -65.19
C LYS A 463 1.73 -30.16 -65.21
N ILE A 464 2.68 -29.22 -65.12
CA ILE A 464 3.42 -28.71 -66.30
C ILE A 464 4.70 -27.93 -65.88
N ILE A 465 5.72 -28.11 -66.71
CA ILE A 465 7.09 -27.57 -66.70
C ILE A 465 7.13 -26.08 -67.11
N GLN A 466 8.00 -25.28 -66.49
CA GLN A 466 8.88 -24.20 -67.03
C GLN A 466 9.17 -23.18 -65.89
N GLY A 467 10.37 -22.65 -65.65
CA GLY A 467 11.67 -22.74 -66.30
C GLY A 467 12.75 -22.08 -65.42
N VAL A 468 13.98 -22.54 -65.62
CA VAL A 468 15.22 -22.20 -64.90
C VAL A 468 15.80 -20.85 -65.35
N LYS A 469 16.34 -20.04 -64.42
CA LYS A 469 17.67 -19.38 -64.45
C LYS A 469 17.85 -18.44 -63.22
N LYS A 470 18.77 -18.77 -62.29
CA LYS A 470 20.14 -18.20 -62.10
C LYS A 470 20.13 -16.68 -61.88
N SER A 471 20.57 -16.13 -60.74
CA SER A 471 21.98 -16.03 -60.26
C SER A 471 22.00 -15.76 -58.74
N GLN A 472 22.69 -16.52 -57.88
CA GLN A 472 24.14 -16.50 -57.55
C GLN A 472 24.78 -15.12 -57.26
N ALA A 473 25.05 -14.91 -55.96
CA ALA A 473 26.27 -14.39 -55.31
C ALA A 473 26.83 -12.99 -55.61
N ARG A 474 26.92 -12.19 -54.53
CA ARG A 474 28.03 -11.28 -54.15
C ARG A 474 27.74 -10.77 -52.73
N ASP A 475 28.41 -11.25 -51.69
CA ASP A 475 29.71 -10.82 -51.15
C ASP A 475 29.87 -9.31 -50.90
N GLU A 476 30.14 -9.03 -49.62
CA GLU A 476 30.92 -7.93 -49.02
C GLU A 476 30.42 -6.47 -49.18
N LEU A 477 29.74 -5.97 -48.13
CA LEU A 477 30.22 -4.92 -47.19
C LEU A 477 29.16 -4.59 -46.13
#